data_AF-A0A2E2T8W6-F1
#
_entry.id   AF-A0A2E2T8W6-F1
#
_cell.length_a   1.000
_cell.length_b   1.000
_cell.length_c   1.000
_cell.angle_alpha   90.00
_cell.angle_beta   90.00
_cell.angle_gamma   90.00
#
_symmetry.space_group_name_H-M   'P 1'
#
loop_
_entity.id
_entity.type
_entity.pdbx_description
1 polymer ?
#
loop_
_entity_poly.entity_id
_entity_poly.type
_entity_poly.pdbx_seq_one_letter_code
_entity_poly.pdbx_strand_id
1 'polypeptide(L)'
;MKRKLMFATLSLAALATAFVSCTKDEEKAEPVAPVTVKSTIKGKIMVNTNLRNDTAGISKAAETFDTPASGLAVTAQIDTRDWVYNAVPNGGTNGFEYEKKTYTATTSATGEFSIDVDVIDKGGNVELYFSDYSALQLTADSVNTTKVFSEPMKSVTALPGQTKFYNIELN
;
A
#
# COMPACT_ATOMS: atom_id res chain seq x y z
N MET A 1 -71.71 59.87 -43.67
CA MET A 1 -71.25 60.98 -42.80
C MET A 1 -70.26 60.44 -41.78
N LYS A 2 -69.10 61.10 -41.66
CA LYS A 2 -68.16 61.18 -40.51
C LYS A 2 -67.36 59.93 -40.08
N ARG A 3 -66.03 60.08 -40.31
CA ARG A 3 -64.85 59.36 -39.78
C ARG A 3 -64.99 58.85 -38.34
N LYS A 4 -64.26 57.76 -38.03
CA LYS A 4 -63.27 57.71 -36.93
C LYS A 4 -62.23 56.63 -37.20
N LEU A 5 -60.99 57.00 -36.91
CA LEU A 5 -59.76 56.26 -37.12
C LEU A 5 -59.34 55.59 -35.79
N MET A 6 -58.53 54.54 -35.90
CA MET A 6 -57.56 54.00 -34.93
C MET A 6 -58.03 52.97 -33.88
N PHE A 7 -57.36 51.80 -33.86
CA PHE A 7 -56.32 51.39 -32.87
C PHE A 7 -56.31 49.88 -32.56
N ALA A 8 -55.09 49.32 -32.61
CA ALA A 8 -54.52 48.22 -31.81
C ALA A 8 -55.17 46.83 -31.91
N THR A 9 -54.44 45.78 -32.27
CA THR A 9 -53.43 45.08 -31.44
C THR A 9 -52.69 44.10 -32.38
N LEU A 10 -51.39 44.17 -32.68
CA LEU A 10 -50.18 44.04 -31.86
C LEU A 10 -50.33 43.06 -30.70
N SER A 11 -49.94 41.79 -30.92
CA SER A 11 -48.77 41.18 -30.26
C SER A 11 -48.82 39.66 -30.39
N LEU A 12 -47.92 39.14 -31.24
CA LEU A 12 -47.44 37.76 -31.17
C LEU A 12 -46.48 37.71 -29.98
N ALA A 13 -46.94 37.22 -28.83
CA ALA A 13 -46.08 36.94 -27.69
C ALA A 13 -46.61 35.69 -26.99
N ALA A 14 -45.85 34.61 -27.14
CA ALA A 14 -45.24 33.91 -26.01
C ALA A 14 -46.11 32.72 -25.55
N LEU A 15 -45.59 31.60 -25.08
CA LEU A 15 -44.27 31.31 -24.55
C LEU A 15 -43.82 29.95 -25.09
N ALA A 16 -42.59 29.88 -25.59
CA ALA A 16 -41.82 28.64 -25.58
C ALA A 16 -41.49 28.32 -24.12
N THR A 17 -42.32 27.51 -23.46
CA THR A 17 -41.96 26.90 -22.18
C THR A 17 -41.28 25.56 -22.45
N ALA A 18 -40.04 25.63 -22.92
CA ALA A 18 -39.07 24.58 -22.65
C ALA A 18 -38.81 24.64 -21.14
N PHE A 19 -39.66 23.97 -20.35
CA PHE A 19 -39.28 23.59 -18.99
C PHE A 19 -38.25 22.48 -19.13
N VAL A 20 -37.01 22.95 -19.27
CA VAL A 20 -35.79 22.31 -18.83
C VAL A 20 -36.12 21.43 -17.63
N SER A 21 -36.12 20.13 -17.85
CA SER A 21 -35.98 19.16 -16.78
C SER A 21 -34.66 19.52 -16.09
N CYS A 22 -34.74 20.22 -14.96
CA CYS A 22 -33.70 20.20 -13.96
C CYS A 22 -33.68 18.76 -13.40
N THR A 23 -33.22 17.80 -14.20
CA THR A 23 -32.30 16.82 -13.64
C THR A 23 -31.13 17.66 -13.23
N LYS A 24 -31.13 18.05 -11.95
CA LYS A 24 -29.91 18.44 -11.29
C LYS A 24 -29.04 17.21 -11.51
N ASP A 25 -28.18 17.26 -12.52
CA ASP A 25 -27.05 16.37 -12.60
C ASP A 25 -26.34 16.63 -11.28
N GLU A 26 -26.67 15.81 -10.29
CA GLU A 26 -25.76 15.56 -9.20
C GLU A 26 -24.56 15.00 -9.92
N GLU A 27 -23.66 15.90 -10.31
CA GLU A 27 -22.30 15.59 -10.69
C GLU A 27 -21.81 14.75 -9.53
N LYS A 28 -21.87 13.43 -9.74
CA LYS A 28 -21.48 12.45 -8.75
C LYS A 28 -20.02 12.75 -8.55
N ALA A 29 -19.72 13.51 -7.49
CA ALA A 29 -18.38 14.02 -7.24
C ALA A 29 -17.46 12.81 -7.33
N GLU A 30 -16.68 12.74 -8.41
CA GLU A 30 -15.78 11.63 -8.59
C GLU A 30 -14.83 11.69 -7.40
N PRO A 31 -14.60 10.56 -6.70
CA PRO A 31 -13.71 10.57 -5.55
C PRO A 31 -12.35 11.09 -6.01
N VAL A 32 -11.98 12.28 -5.54
CA VAL A 32 -10.69 12.89 -5.86
C VAL A 32 -9.63 11.97 -5.27
N ALA A 33 -8.77 11.41 -6.14
CA ALA A 33 -7.64 10.62 -5.69
C ALA A 33 -6.79 11.47 -4.73
N PRO A 34 -6.41 10.97 -3.55
CA PRO A 34 -5.69 11.80 -2.60
C PRO A 34 -4.27 12.08 -3.08
N VAL A 35 -3.73 13.18 -2.57
CA VAL A 35 -2.31 13.49 -2.72
C VAL A 35 -1.52 12.50 -1.87
N THR A 36 -0.63 11.74 -2.52
CA THR A 36 0.26 10.78 -1.85
C THR A 36 1.71 11.27 -1.88
N VAL A 37 2.45 10.92 -0.84
CA VAL A 37 3.89 11.17 -0.68
C VAL A 37 4.59 9.83 -0.46
N LYS A 38 5.85 9.71 -0.91
CA LYS A 38 6.64 8.51 -0.66
C LYS A 38 7.02 8.37 0.81
N SER A 39 6.95 7.14 1.32
CA SER A 39 7.66 6.69 2.52
C SER A 39 8.57 5.53 2.13
N THR A 40 9.81 5.54 2.61
CA THR A 40 10.79 4.52 2.26
C THR A 40 10.93 3.52 3.40
N ILE A 41 10.81 2.23 3.10
CA ILE A 41 11.07 1.13 4.03
C ILE A 41 12.35 0.45 3.58
N LYS A 42 13.37 0.48 4.43
CA LYS A 42 14.66 -0.18 4.22
C LYS A 42 14.84 -1.31 5.23
N GLY A 43 15.68 -2.27 4.90
CA GLY A 43 16.02 -3.31 5.85
C GLY A 43 17.13 -4.20 5.35
N LYS A 44 17.61 -5.06 6.23
CA LYS A 44 18.58 -6.11 5.93
C LYS A 44 18.07 -7.43 6.46
N ILE A 45 18.14 -8.48 5.63
CA ILE A 45 17.70 -9.83 5.97
C ILE A 45 18.91 -10.75 6.05
N MET A 46 19.12 -11.32 7.23
CA MET A 46 20.19 -12.27 7.52
C MET A 46 19.58 -13.62 7.91
N VAL A 47 20.28 -14.72 7.60
CA VAL A 47 19.86 -16.08 7.99
C VAL A 47 20.97 -16.78 8.78
N ASN A 48 20.57 -17.64 9.73
CA ASN A 48 21.51 -18.52 10.41
C ASN A 48 21.72 -19.81 9.59
N THR A 49 22.80 -19.87 8.82
CA THR A 49 23.18 -21.07 8.04
C THR A 49 24.13 -22.00 8.79
N ASN A 50 24.50 -21.71 10.04
CA ASN A 50 25.46 -22.53 10.76
C ASN A 50 25.11 -22.66 12.24
N LEU A 51 24.32 -23.66 12.60
CA LEU A 51 23.90 -23.87 13.98
C LEU A 51 25.05 -24.23 14.94
N ARG A 52 26.27 -24.48 14.45
CA ARG A 52 27.44 -24.70 15.32
C ARG A 52 27.97 -23.40 15.91
N ASN A 53 27.71 -22.25 15.27
CA ASN A 53 28.03 -20.94 15.84
C ASN A 53 27.17 -20.63 17.10
N ASP A 54 26.08 -21.37 17.30
CA ASP A 54 25.13 -21.24 18.41
C ASP A 54 25.43 -22.21 19.59
N THR A 55 26.61 -22.85 19.59
CA THR A 55 26.99 -23.80 20.65
C THR A 55 27.45 -23.07 21.90
N ALA A 56 26.67 -23.21 22.98
CA ALA A 56 26.93 -22.68 24.32
C ALA A 56 28.38 -22.95 24.81
N GLY A 57 29.23 -21.93 24.74
CA GLY A 57 30.64 -22.00 25.14
C GLY A 57 31.48 -20.90 24.49
N ILE A 58 31.08 -20.48 23.29
CA ILE A 58 31.33 -19.15 22.77
C ILE A 58 30.18 -18.28 23.29
N SER A 59 30.46 -17.07 23.79
CA SER A 59 29.47 -16.24 24.49
C SER A 59 28.13 -16.24 23.75
N LYS A 60 27.02 -16.55 24.44
CA LYS A 60 25.62 -16.44 23.98
C LYS A 60 25.24 -15.08 23.34
N ALA A 61 26.15 -14.11 23.38
CA ALA A 61 26.05 -12.82 22.69
C ALA A 61 26.54 -12.87 21.23
N ALA A 62 27.04 -14.02 20.75
CA ALA A 62 27.51 -14.22 19.39
C ALA A 62 26.52 -15.10 18.60
N GLU A 63 25.24 -14.71 18.58
CA GLU A 63 24.31 -15.09 17.50
C GLU A 63 24.87 -14.50 16.20
N THR A 64 25.86 -15.18 15.63
CA THR A 64 26.59 -14.69 14.46
C THR A 64 25.80 -15.15 13.25
N PHE A 65 24.84 -14.33 12.83
CA PHE A 65 24.10 -14.54 11.60
C PHE A 65 25.04 -14.29 10.42
N ASP A 66 25.34 -15.33 9.67
CA ASP A 66 26.53 -15.34 8.82
C ASP A 66 26.21 -15.11 7.34
N THR A 67 24.96 -15.27 6.90
CA THR A 67 24.62 -15.26 5.47
C THR A 67 23.51 -14.27 5.16
N PRO A 68 23.75 -13.29 4.27
CA PRO A 68 22.68 -12.45 3.75
C PRO A 68 21.70 -13.25 2.89
N ALA A 69 20.41 -13.05 3.10
CA ALA A 69 19.38 -13.66 2.26
C ALA A 69 19.27 -12.89 0.94
N SER A 70 20.15 -13.16 -0.03
CA SER A 70 20.17 -12.45 -1.32
C SER A 70 19.11 -12.96 -2.28
N GLY A 71 18.52 -12.06 -3.09
CA GLY A 71 17.52 -12.46 -4.09
C GLY A 71 16.12 -12.73 -3.51
N LEU A 72 15.91 -12.46 -2.22
CA LEU A 72 14.63 -12.65 -1.55
C LEU A 72 13.62 -11.59 -1.99
N ALA A 73 12.41 -12.01 -2.35
CA ALA A 73 11.33 -11.08 -2.67
C ALA A 73 10.72 -10.51 -1.37
N VAL A 74 10.60 -9.19 -1.33
CA VAL A 74 9.92 -8.44 -0.27
C VAL A 74 8.74 -7.72 -0.90
N THR A 75 7.54 -7.98 -0.39
CA THR A 75 6.29 -7.39 -0.88
C THR A 75 5.70 -6.51 0.20
N ALA A 76 5.42 -5.25 -0.12
CA ALA A 76 4.72 -4.31 0.74
C ALA A 76 3.30 -4.10 0.20
N GLN A 77 2.30 -4.18 1.08
CA GLN A 77 0.90 -3.89 0.74
C GLN A 77 0.34 -2.80 1.65
N ILE A 78 -0.40 -1.85 1.06
CA ILE A 78 -1.14 -0.82 1.78
C ILE A 78 -2.61 -0.85 1.36
N ASP A 79 -3.50 -0.86 2.33
CA ASP A 79 -4.94 -0.71 2.10
C ASP A 79 -5.25 0.75 1.77
N THR A 80 -5.84 1.00 0.59
CA THR A 80 -6.21 2.35 0.15
C THR A 80 -7.57 2.79 0.67
N ARG A 81 -8.24 2.03 1.55
CA ARG A 81 -9.49 2.45 2.19
C ARG A 81 -9.39 3.84 2.82
N ASP A 82 -8.28 4.08 3.51
CA ASP A 82 -8.03 5.34 4.21
C ASP A 82 -7.81 6.54 3.29
N TRP A 83 -7.68 6.30 1.98
CA TRP A 83 -7.36 7.28 0.95
C TRP A 83 -8.62 7.90 0.35
N VAL A 84 -9.78 7.24 0.54
CA VAL A 84 -11.06 7.69 0.00
C VAL A 84 -11.79 8.54 1.05
N TYR A 85 -12.11 9.78 0.70
CA TYR A 85 -12.96 10.64 1.52
C TYR A 85 -14.36 10.02 1.65
N ASN A 86 -14.88 9.89 2.88
CA ASN A 86 -16.11 9.15 3.21
C ASN A 86 -16.08 7.65 2.86
N ALA A 87 -14.95 6.97 3.08
CA ALA A 87 -14.89 5.52 3.02
C ALA A 87 -16.04 4.90 3.83
N VAL A 88 -16.81 4.02 3.19
CA VAL A 88 -17.91 3.28 3.83
C VAL A 88 -17.31 2.42 4.95
N PRO A 89 -17.69 2.64 6.23
CA PRO A 89 -17.19 1.85 7.35
C PRO A 89 -17.49 0.37 7.12
N ASN A 90 -16.52 -0.52 7.38
CA ASN A 90 -16.68 -1.98 7.26
C ASN A 90 -17.21 -2.50 5.91
N GLY A 91 -16.85 -1.89 4.78
CA GLY A 91 -17.40 -2.32 3.48
C GLY A 91 -18.93 -2.38 3.51
N GLY A 92 -19.55 -1.46 4.26
CA GLY A 92 -20.85 -1.64 4.88
C GLY A 92 -21.92 -2.13 3.92
N THR A 93 -22.55 -3.26 4.25
CA THR A 93 -23.73 -3.91 3.62
C THR A 93 -23.70 -4.15 2.10
N ASN A 94 -22.80 -3.51 1.36
CA ASN A 94 -22.71 -3.44 -0.09
C ASN A 94 -21.37 -3.98 -0.63
N GLY A 95 -20.43 -4.40 0.23
CA GLY A 95 -19.26 -5.18 -0.18
C GLY A 95 -18.23 -4.42 -1.03
N PHE A 96 -18.08 -3.11 -0.86
CA PHE A 96 -17.03 -2.37 -1.57
C PHE A 96 -15.64 -2.82 -1.10
N GLU A 97 -14.92 -3.49 -2.00
CA GLU A 97 -13.52 -3.87 -1.84
C GLU A 97 -12.63 -2.67 -2.20
N TYR A 98 -11.78 -2.27 -1.26
CA TYR A 98 -10.80 -1.22 -1.49
C TYR A 98 -9.54 -1.87 -2.05
N GLU A 99 -8.99 -1.27 -3.11
CA GLU A 99 -7.78 -1.79 -3.73
C GLU A 99 -6.61 -1.76 -2.73
N LYS A 100 -5.86 -2.86 -2.67
CA LYS A 100 -4.56 -2.85 -2.00
C LYS A 100 -3.49 -2.46 -3.02
N LYS A 101 -2.73 -1.40 -2.75
CA LYS A 101 -1.54 -1.13 -3.54
C LYS A 101 -0.40 -2.03 -3.09
N THR A 102 0.26 -2.66 -4.06
CA THR A 102 1.35 -3.60 -3.85
C THR A 102 2.65 -3.04 -4.42
N TYR A 103 3.73 -3.15 -3.66
CA TYR A 103 5.07 -2.75 -4.04
C TYR A 103 6.02 -3.92 -3.78
N THR A 104 7.02 -4.10 -4.62
CA THR A 104 7.96 -5.21 -4.50
C THR A 104 9.40 -4.70 -4.57
N ALA A 105 10.27 -5.30 -3.77
CA ALA A 105 11.71 -5.21 -3.95
C ALA A 105 12.34 -6.60 -3.80
N THR A 106 13.62 -6.67 -4.17
CA THR A 106 14.44 -7.85 -3.95
C THR A 106 15.64 -7.46 -3.10
N THR A 107 16.04 -8.34 -2.19
CA THR A 107 17.26 -8.12 -1.41
C THR A 107 18.52 -8.18 -2.27
N SER A 108 19.48 -7.32 -1.97
CA SER A 108 20.78 -7.25 -2.64
C SER A 108 21.70 -8.43 -2.25
N ALA A 109 22.92 -8.45 -2.78
CA ALA A 109 23.96 -9.40 -2.37
C ALA A 109 24.32 -9.29 -0.87
N THR A 110 24.10 -8.12 -0.26
CA THR A 110 24.31 -7.88 1.17
C THR A 110 23.04 -8.13 2.00
N GLY A 111 21.96 -8.63 1.40
CA GLY A 111 20.69 -8.90 2.07
C GLY A 111 19.85 -7.65 2.30
N GLU A 112 20.24 -6.50 1.74
CA GLU A 112 19.56 -5.22 1.94
C GLU A 112 18.41 -5.04 0.95
N PHE A 113 17.29 -4.47 1.40
CA PHE A 113 16.17 -4.08 0.55
C PHE A 113 15.76 -2.62 0.80
N SER A 114 15.11 -2.00 -0.19
CA SER A 114 14.52 -0.67 -0.10
C SER A 114 13.24 -0.63 -0.94
N ILE A 115 12.10 -0.28 -0.32
CA ILE A 115 10.79 -0.18 -0.96
C ILE A 115 10.25 1.23 -0.71
N ASP A 116 9.85 1.92 -1.77
CA ASP A 116 9.14 3.20 -1.68
C ASP A 116 7.63 2.97 -1.83
N VAL A 117 6.90 3.15 -0.73
CA VAL A 117 5.43 3.05 -0.70
C VAL A 117 4.81 4.44 -0.80
N ASP A 118 3.63 4.53 -1.42
CA ASP A 118 2.84 5.77 -1.38
C ASP A 118 2.01 5.80 -0.10
N VAL A 119 1.98 6.95 0.59
CA VAL A 119 1.13 7.19 1.76
C VAL A 119 0.48 8.56 1.67
N ILE A 120 -0.71 8.71 2.26
CA ILE A 120 -1.39 9.99 2.44
C ILE A 120 -0.80 10.76 3.64
N ASP A 121 -1.24 12.00 3.87
CA ASP A 121 -0.73 12.91 4.91
C ASP A 121 -0.67 12.33 6.34
N LYS A 122 -1.65 11.51 6.73
CA LYS A 122 -1.71 10.83 8.02
C LYS A 122 -0.82 9.58 8.11
N GLY A 123 -0.17 9.19 7.00
CA GLY A 123 0.55 7.94 6.85
C GLY A 123 -0.36 6.74 6.58
N GLY A 124 0.16 5.55 6.81
CA GLY A 124 -0.58 4.30 6.64
C GLY A 124 0.11 3.10 7.27
N ASN A 125 -0.65 2.02 7.43
CA ASN A 125 -0.11 0.73 7.84
C ASN A 125 0.29 -0.06 6.58
N VAL A 126 1.53 -0.53 6.56
CA VAL A 126 2.07 -1.35 5.48
C VAL A 126 2.29 -2.76 5.99
N GLU A 127 1.69 -3.73 5.31
CA GLU A 127 1.93 -5.15 5.52
C GLU A 127 3.15 -5.58 4.66
N LEU A 128 4.19 -6.09 5.30
CA LEU A 128 5.37 -6.65 4.65
C LEU A 128 5.30 -8.17 4.64
N TYR A 129 5.47 -8.74 3.46
CA TYR A 129 5.54 -10.17 3.20
C TYR A 129 6.91 -10.50 2.61
N PHE A 130 7.43 -11.66 2.97
CA PHE A 130 8.73 -12.15 2.54
C PHE A 130 8.53 -13.50 1.89
N SER A 131 9.14 -13.71 0.72
CA SER A 131 9.18 -15.06 0.14
C SER A 131 9.99 -15.98 1.04
N ASP A 132 9.78 -17.28 0.93
CA ASP A 132 10.66 -18.27 1.56
C ASP A 132 12.09 -18.17 0.99
N TYR A 133 13.08 -18.38 1.85
CA TYR A 133 14.48 -18.46 1.48
C TYR A 133 15.00 -19.88 1.69
N SER A 134 15.57 -20.49 0.66
CA SER A 134 16.18 -21.83 0.79
C SER A 134 17.70 -21.73 0.75
N ALA A 135 18.37 -22.29 1.75
CA ALA A 135 19.83 -22.36 1.80
C ALA A 135 20.32 -23.65 2.45
N LEU A 136 21.59 -23.98 2.23
CA LEU A 136 22.27 -25.02 3.00
C LEU A 136 22.55 -24.49 4.41
N GLN A 137 22.11 -25.25 5.41
CA GLN A 137 22.39 -25.01 6.82
C GLN A 137 23.24 -26.15 7.36
N LEU A 138 24.37 -25.79 7.99
CA LEU A 138 25.20 -26.70 8.76
C LEU A 138 24.57 -26.91 10.14
N THR A 139 24.18 -28.14 10.44
CA THR A 139 23.59 -28.50 11.73
C THR A 139 24.66 -28.62 12.83
N ALA A 140 24.21 -28.69 14.09
CA ALA A 140 25.07 -28.93 15.24
C ALA A 140 25.94 -30.20 15.08
N ASP A 141 25.39 -31.24 14.45
CA ASP A 141 26.05 -32.53 14.19
C ASP A 141 27.00 -32.50 12.97
N SER A 142 27.30 -31.31 12.44
CA SER A 142 28.18 -31.11 11.27
C SER A 142 27.65 -31.71 9.96
N VAL A 143 26.33 -31.74 9.80
CA VAL A 143 25.66 -32.21 8.58
C VAL A 143 25.09 -31.01 7.84
N ASN A 144 25.31 -30.94 6.52
CA ASN A 144 24.63 -29.95 5.69
C ASN A 144 23.24 -30.44 5.32
N THR A 145 22.24 -29.60 5.59
CA THR A 145 20.84 -29.87 5.24
C THR A 145 20.28 -28.69 4.48
N THR A 146 19.36 -28.93 3.54
CA THR A 146 18.61 -27.82 2.92
C THR A 146 17.54 -27.37 3.90
N LYS A 147 17.59 -26.10 4.29
CA LYS A 147 16.62 -25.47 5.19
C LYS A 147 15.86 -24.40 4.43
N VAL A 148 14.56 -24.37 4.64
CA VAL A 148 13.68 -23.27 4.23
C VAL A 148 13.49 -22.35 5.43
N PHE A 149 13.78 -21.08 5.23
CA PHE A 149 13.61 -19.99 6.18
C PHE A 149 12.41 -19.15 5.74
N SER A 150 11.50 -18.88 6.66
CA SER A 150 10.26 -18.16 6.38
C SER A 150 10.05 -17.10 7.45
N GLU A 151 9.52 -15.94 7.06
CA GLU A 151 9.17 -14.86 7.99
C GLU A 151 7.65 -14.63 7.97
N PRO A 152 6.97 -14.58 9.13
CA PRO A 152 5.59 -14.14 9.17
C PRO A 152 5.44 -12.69 8.72
N MET A 153 4.25 -12.36 8.19
CA MET A 153 3.90 -11.00 7.82
C MET A 153 4.19 -10.00 8.95
N LYS A 154 4.79 -8.86 8.60
CA LYS A 154 5.06 -7.76 9.53
C LYS A 154 4.23 -6.54 9.18
N SER A 155 3.92 -5.75 10.19
CA SER A 155 3.19 -4.50 10.04
C SER A 155 4.12 -3.33 10.38
N VAL A 156 4.20 -2.35 9.48
CA VAL A 156 5.04 -1.15 9.63
C VAL A 156 4.20 0.09 9.43
N THR A 157 4.27 1.03 10.38
CA THR A 157 3.68 2.36 10.20
C THR A 157 4.57 3.22 9.29
N ALA A 158 4.10 3.48 8.08
CA ALA A 158 4.74 4.35 7.11
C ALA A 158 4.21 5.79 7.26
N LEU A 159 5.12 6.76 7.25
CA LEU A 159 4.81 8.18 7.44
C LEU A 159 5.35 8.99 6.26
N PRO A 160 4.65 10.05 5.81
CA PRO A 160 5.05 10.83 4.65
C PRO A 160 6.49 11.35 4.74
N GLY A 161 7.29 11.09 3.70
CA GLY A 161 8.67 11.57 3.60
C GLY A 161 9.64 10.92 4.58
N GLN A 162 9.21 9.91 5.35
CA GLN A 162 10.06 9.24 6.33
C GLN A 162 10.69 7.97 5.76
N THR A 163 11.92 7.69 6.23
CA THR A 163 12.57 6.38 6.06
C THR A 163 12.43 5.56 7.35
N LYS A 164 11.96 4.33 7.22
CA LYS A 164 11.91 3.34 8.31
C LYS A 164 12.90 2.21 8.02
N PHE A 165 13.57 1.73 9.06
CA PHE A 165 14.49 0.60 8.98
C PHE A 165 13.86 -0.62 9.66
N TYR A 166 13.95 -1.77 9.00
CA TYR A 166 13.38 -3.03 9.45
C TYR A 166 14.31 -4.19 9.11
N ASN A 167 15.18 -4.54 10.05
CA ASN A 167 16.11 -5.66 9.90
C ASN A 167 15.44 -6.95 10.38
N ILE A 168 15.74 -8.05 9.70
CA ILE A 168 15.10 -9.35 9.91
C ILE A 168 16.19 -10.41 10.00
N GLU A 169 15.99 -11.32 10.95
CA GLU A 169 16.82 -12.49 11.15
C GLU A 169 15.93 -13.72 11.01
N LEU A 170 16.26 -14.61 10.07
CA LEU A 170 15.52 -15.84 9.82
C LEU A 170 16.26 -17.03 10.44
N ASN A 171 15.49 -17.90 11.12
CA ASN A 171 15.98 -19.10 11.82
C ASN A 171 15.26 -20.38 11.37
#